data_AF-A0A5U8K5M2-F1
#
_entry.id   AF-A0A5U8K5M2-F1
#
_cell.length_a   1.000
_cell.length_b   1.000
_cell.length_c   1.000
_cell.angle_alpha   90.00
_cell.angle_beta   90.00
_cell.angle_gamma   90.00
#
_symmetry.space_group_name_H-M   'P 1'
#
loop_
_entity.id
_entity.type
_entity.pdbx_description
1 polymer ?
#
loop_
_entity_poly.entity_id
_entity_poly.type
_entity_poly.pdbx_seq_one_letter_code
_entity_poly.pdbx_strand_id
1 'polypeptide(L)'
;MSNIDKQALRERYSPKPVPKCHICGEEMTIQRISASRITYGCTGEGDDGYFKFGRTFADEHYEKSRVTVVDVSDPDVLALLDELEAETGYREGAFIACNRWHDKFRETEDKLECAERRIAELEAREVILPDRKSEIFWPGDAAEFDILGYVIAVNSAIRAAGIKVKES
;
A
#
# COMPACT_ATOMS: atom_id res chain seq x y z
N MET A 1 -1.50 24.32 6.32
CA MET A 1 -1.79 23.66 5.03
C MET A 1 -3.10 24.22 4.52
N SER A 2 -3.11 24.80 3.33
CA SER A 2 -4.32 25.38 2.75
C SER A 2 -5.33 24.27 2.50
N ASN A 3 -6.53 24.41 3.09
CA ASN A 3 -7.65 23.47 2.94
C ASN A 3 -8.32 23.67 1.58
N ILE A 4 -7.53 23.53 0.52
CA ILE A 4 -7.99 23.65 -0.85
C ILE A 4 -8.71 22.35 -1.18
N ASP A 5 -9.99 22.48 -1.51
CA ASP A 5 -10.78 21.37 -1.99
C ASP A 5 -10.34 21.01 -3.42
N LYS A 6 -9.54 19.95 -3.53
CA LYS A 6 -9.03 19.43 -4.81
C LYS A 6 -10.16 18.96 -5.72
N GLN A 7 -11.27 18.46 -5.14
CA GLN A 7 -12.43 18.03 -5.91
C GLN A 7 -13.12 19.25 -6.54
N ALA A 8 -13.30 20.33 -5.78
CA ALA A 8 -13.83 21.58 -6.32
C ALA A 8 -12.93 22.17 -7.43
N LEU A 9 -11.60 22.01 -7.33
CA LEU A 9 -10.68 22.40 -8.41
C LEU A 9 -10.88 21.54 -9.65
N ARG A 10 -10.98 20.21 -9.51
CA ARG A 10 -11.24 19.31 -10.64
C ARG A 10 -12.53 19.68 -11.36
N GLU A 11 -13.61 19.92 -10.62
CA GLU A 11 -14.90 20.31 -11.21
C GLU A 11 -14.82 21.65 -11.95
N ARG A 12 -14.07 22.62 -11.41
CA ARG A 12 -13.92 23.95 -12.00
C ARG A 12 -13.12 23.95 -13.32
N TYR A 13 -12.06 23.15 -13.40
CA TYR A 13 -11.18 23.06 -14.56
C TYR A 13 -11.54 21.91 -15.52
N SER A 14 -12.57 21.14 -15.19
CA SER A 14 -13.14 20.13 -16.10
C SER A 14 -13.84 20.80 -17.28
N PRO A 15 -13.86 20.15 -18.47
CA PRO A 15 -14.64 20.62 -19.61
C PRO A 15 -16.12 20.84 -19.25
N LYS A 16 -16.64 22.02 -19.58
CA LYS A 16 -18.04 22.36 -19.30
C LYS A 16 -18.96 21.68 -20.32
N PRO A 17 -20.10 21.12 -19.87
CA PRO A 17 -21.07 20.54 -20.78
C PRO A 17 -21.69 21.60 -21.70
N VAL A 18 -22.15 21.17 -22.87
CA VAL A 18 -22.84 22.02 -23.83
C VAL A 18 -24.14 22.56 -23.20
N PRO A 19 -24.40 23.88 -23.23
CA PRO A 19 -25.61 24.45 -22.67
C PRO A 19 -26.84 24.04 -23.49
N LYS A 20 -27.98 23.95 -22.79
CA LYS A 20 -29.29 23.75 -23.41
C LYS A 20 -29.95 25.10 -23.72
N CYS A 21 -30.72 25.14 -24.80
CA CYS A 21 -31.50 26.30 -25.17
C CYS A 21 -32.58 26.58 -24.12
N HIS A 22 -32.63 27.80 -23.60
CA HIS A 22 -33.64 28.18 -22.61
C HIS A 22 -35.05 28.36 -23.19
N ILE A 23 -35.18 28.36 -24.52
CA ILE A 23 -36.47 28.54 -25.22
C ILE A 23 -37.08 27.19 -25.63
N CYS A 24 -36.29 26.24 -26.15
CA CYS A 24 -36.79 24.92 -26.59
C CYS A 24 -36.21 23.71 -25.82
N GLY A 25 -35.19 23.90 -24.98
CA GLY A 25 -34.60 22.83 -24.15
C GLY A 25 -33.56 21.95 -24.86
N GLU A 26 -33.29 22.18 -26.15
CA GLU A 26 -32.38 21.34 -26.95
C GLU A 26 -30.90 21.73 -26.75
N GLU A 27 -30.00 20.79 -27.01
CA GLU A 27 -28.56 21.07 -26.96
C GLU A 27 -28.18 22.09 -28.03
N MET A 28 -27.44 23.11 -27.60
CA MET A 28 -27.05 24.20 -28.47
C MET A 28 -25.78 23.82 -29.23
N THR A 29 -25.59 24.41 -30.42
CA THR A 29 -24.38 24.20 -31.21
C THR A 29 -23.46 25.40 -31.10
N ILE A 30 -22.16 25.17 -31.28
CA ILE A 30 -21.15 26.23 -31.24
C ILE A 30 -21.29 27.10 -32.50
N GLN A 31 -21.53 28.39 -32.30
CA GLN A 31 -21.65 29.37 -33.37
C GLN A 31 -20.35 30.14 -33.59
N ARG A 32 -19.60 30.38 -32.51
CA ARG A 32 -18.34 31.10 -32.55
C ARG A 32 -17.45 30.70 -31.39
N ILE A 33 -16.16 30.53 -31.66
CA ILE A 33 -15.11 30.41 -30.64
C ILE A 33 -14.19 31.61 -30.76
N SER A 34 -13.98 32.32 -29.65
CA SER A 34 -13.04 33.45 -29.56
C SER A 34 -12.20 33.27 -28.30
N ALA A 35 -11.06 32.60 -28.44
CA ALA A 35 -10.21 32.18 -27.33
C ALA A 35 -11.05 31.40 -26.27
N SER A 36 -11.10 31.87 -25.03
CA SER A 36 -11.87 31.26 -23.95
C SER A 36 -13.38 31.54 -23.99
N ARG A 37 -13.88 32.34 -24.94
CA ARG A 37 -15.32 32.64 -25.05
C ARG A 37 -15.93 31.79 -26.15
N ILE A 38 -16.83 30.90 -25.78
CA ILE A 38 -17.59 30.06 -26.69
C ILE A 38 -19.03 30.58 -26.72
N THR A 39 -19.49 30.99 -27.90
CA THR A 39 -20.88 31.38 -28.13
C THR A 39 -21.64 30.20 -28.68
N TYR A 40 -22.66 29.77 -27.95
CA TYR A 40 -23.62 28.76 -28.34
C TYR A 40 -24.89 29.42 -28.88
N GLY A 41 -25.55 28.78 -29.83
CA GLY A 41 -26.86 29.18 -30.37
C GLY A 41 -27.71 27.97 -30.72
N CYS A 42 -29.04 28.13 -30.67
CA CYS A 42 -29.95 27.11 -31.19
C CYS A 42 -30.14 27.33 -32.70
N THR A 43 -29.63 26.42 -33.53
CA THR A 43 -29.78 26.49 -34.99
C THR A 43 -31.20 26.18 -35.45
N GLY A 44 -32.00 25.52 -34.63
CA GLY A 44 -33.36 25.11 -34.99
C GLY A 44 -33.41 24.05 -36.09
N GLU A 45 -32.26 23.41 -36.37
CA GLU A 45 -32.12 22.31 -37.31
C GLU A 45 -32.74 21.05 -36.70
N GLY A 46 -33.56 20.35 -37.48
CA GLY A 46 -34.12 19.05 -37.15
C GLY A 46 -33.14 17.92 -37.48
N ASP A 47 -33.48 16.72 -37.03
CA ASP A 47 -32.68 15.50 -37.26
C ASP A 47 -32.60 15.11 -38.76
N ASP A 48 -33.41 15.74 -39.60
CA ASP A 48 -33.49 15.56 -41.05
C ASP A 48 -32.60 16.53 -41.85
N GLY A 49 -31.84 17.40 -41.17
CA GLY A 49 -31.01 18.43 -41.79
C GLY A 49 -31.80 19.61 -42.37
N TYR A 50 -33.11 19.68 -42.08
CA TYR A 50 -33.97 20.82 -42.40
C TYR A 50 -34.32 21.60 -41.15
N PHE A 51 -34.69 22.87 -41.31
CA PHE A 51 -35.18 23.67 -40.19
C PHE A 51 -36.53 23.14 -39.69
N LYS A 52 -36.73 23.15 -38.36
CA LYS A 52 -38.01 22.74 -37.75
C LYS A 52 -39.15 23.60 -38.25
N PHE A 53 -40.37 23.07 -38.21
CA PHE A 53 -41.55 23.78 -38.70
C PHE A 53 -41.69 25.17 -38.04
N GLY A 54 -41.77 26.22 -38.87
CA GLY A 54 -41.84 27.61 -38.42
C GLY A 54 -40.49 28.29 -38.13
N ARG A 55 -39.36 27.63 -38.40
CA ARG A 55 -38.00 28.17 -38.30
C ARG A 55 -37.47 28.62 -39.65
N THR A 56 -36.60 29.63 -39.63
CA THR A 56 -35.84 30.08 -40.81
C THR A 56 -34.37 30.33 -40.42
N PHE A 57 -33.52 30.55 -41.42
CA PHE A 57 -32.13 30.93 -41.19
C PHE A 57 -32.05 32.25 -40.40
N ALA A 58 -31.45 32.20 -39.20
CA ALA A 58 -31.31 33.33 -38.28
C ALA A 58 -32.65 33.96 -37.84
N ASP A 59 -33.59 33.12 -37.40
CA ASP A 59 -34.87 33.58 -36.83
C ASP A 59 -34.72 34.26 -35.46
N GLU A 60 -35.82 34.85 -34.95
CA GLU A 60 -35.85 35.49 -33.63
C GLU A 60 -35.43 34.52 -32.51
N HIS A 61 -35.69 33.22 -32.70
CA HIS A 61 -35.22 32.20 -31.77
C HIS A 61 -33.71 32.05 -31.80
N TYR A 62 -33.10 31.98 -32.98
CA TYR A 62 -31.65 31.94 -33.13
C TYR A 62 -31.00 33.15 -32.44
N GLU A 63 -31.51 34.36 -32.66
CA GLU A 63 -30.97 35.58 -32.04
C GLU A 63 -31.13 35.58 -30.51
N LYS A 64 -32.32 35.27 -30.00
CA LYS A 64 -32.60 35.26 -28.56
C LYS A 64 -31.97 34.07 -27.82
N SER A 65 -31.70 32.96 -28.50
CA SER A 65 -31.14 31.77 -27.87
C SER A 65 -29.65 31.90 -27.53
N ARG A 66 -28.93 32.88 -28.09
CA ARG A 66 -27.46 32.95 -27.98
C ARG A 66 -26.98 33.12 -26.54
N VAL A 67 -26.05 32.25 -26.13
CA VAL A 67 -25.38 32.31 -24.82
C VAL A 67 -23.88 32.28 -25.05
N THR A 68 -23.13 33.15 -24.37
CA THR A 68 -21.67 33.09 -24.37
C THR A 68 -21.18 32.55 -23.04
N VAL A 69 -20.47 31.42 -23.09
CA VAL A 69 -19.85 30.78 -21.94
C VAL A 69 -18.35 31.05 -21.98
N VAL A 70 -17.77 31.40 -20.83
CA VAL A 70 -16.32 31.44 -20.67
C VAL A 70 -15.86 30.04 -20.28
N ASP A 71 -15.11 29.40 -21.17
CA ASP A 71 -14.40 28.17 -20.89
C ASP A 71 -13.14 28.47 -20.08
N VAL A 72 -13.07 27.85 -18.91
CA VAL A 72 -11.92 27.94 -17.99
C VAL A 72 -11.33 26.55 -17.77
N SER A 73 -11.73 25.56 -18.58
CA SER A 73 -11.16 24.23 -18.52
C SER A 73 -9.69 24.27 -18.86
N ASP A 74 -8.90 23.54 -18.08
CA ASP A 74 -7.45 23.52 -18.21
C ASP A 74 -6.94 22.09 -17.95
N PRO A 75 -6.53 21.37 -19.02
CA PRO A 75 -6.05 20.00 -18.88
C PRO A 75 -4.73 19.92 -18.09
N ASP A 76 -3.90 20.96 -18.12
CA ASP A 76 -2.61 20.97 -17.42
C ASP A 76 -2.83 21.05 -15.91
N VAL A 77 -3.84 21.81 -15.46
CA VAL A 77 -4.23 21.85 -14.05
C VAL A 77 -4.73 20.49 -13.56
N LEU A 78 -5.51 19.79 -14.38
CA LEU A 78 -5.99 18.44 -14.04
C LEU A 78 -4.83 17.44 -13.95
N ALA A 79 -3.90 17.47 -14.91
CA ALA A 79 -2.71 16.64 -14.89
C ALA A 79 -1.84 16.89 -13.64
N LEU A 80 -1.65 18.16 -13.25
CA LEU A 80 -0.94 18.52 -12.02
C LEU A 80 -1.64 18.02 -10.74
N LEU A 81 -2.97 17.98 -10.73
CA LEU A 81 -3.73 17.40 -9.61
C LEU A 81 -3.54 15.88 -9.53
N ASP A 82 -3.52 15.19 -10.67
CA ASP A 82 -3.27 13.75 -10.75
C ASP A 82 -1.85 13.41 -10.28
N GLU A 83 -0.84 14.14 -10.74
CA GLU A 83 0.55 13.99 -10.29
C GLU A 83 0.69 14.22 -8.78
N LEU A 84 0.05 15.27 -8.26
CA LEU A 84 0.10 15.59 -6.84
C LEU A 84 -0.57 14.50 -5.99
N GLU A 85 -1.71 13.96 -6.43
CA GLU A 85 -2.38 12.85 -5.75
C GLU A 85 -1.52 11.58 -5.76
N ALA A 86 -0.91 11.25 -6.89
CA ALA A 86 0.00 10.11 -7.02
C ALA A 86 1.22 10.24 -6.08
N GLU A 87 1.86 11.41 -6.03
CA GLU A 87 3.01 11.65 -5.15
C GLU A 87 2.61 11.58 -3.67
N THR A 88 1.44 12.13 -3.31
CA THR A 88 0.94 12.01 -1.93
C THR A 88 0.67 10.57 -1.54
N GLY A 89 0.04 9.78 -2.42
CA GLY A 89 -0.19 8.36 -2.21
C GLY A 89 1.10 7.56 -2.11
N TYR A 90 2.10 7.88 -2.94
CA TYR A 90 3.42 7.26 -2.86
C TYR A 90 4.10 7.54 -1.52
N ARG A 91 4.11 8.80 -1.07
CA ARG A 91 4.73 9.20 0.19
C ARG A 91 4.05 8.55 1.40
N GLU A 92 2.72 8.48 1.40
CA GLU A 92 1.95 7.79 2.45
C GLU A 92 2.24 6.29 2.45
N GLY A 93 2.27 5.66 1.26
CA GLY A 93 2.65 4.26 1.10
C GLY A 93 4.08 3.96 1.58
N ALA A 94 5.03 4.83 1.25
CA ALA A 94 6.43 4.72 1.69
C ALA A 94 6.54 4.81 3.22
N PHE A 95 5.79 5.71 3.86
CA PHE A 95 5.75 5.83 5.31
C PHE A 95 5.20 4.55 5.97
N ILE A 96 4.08 4.03 5.46
CA ILE A 96 3.49 2.77 5.94
C ILE A 96 4.48 1.60 5.79
N ALA A 97 5.16 1.52 4.64
CA ALA A 97 6.17 0.49 4.40
C ALA A 97 7.35 0.60 5.37
N CYS A 98 7.85 1.83 5.63
CA CYS A 98 8.93 2.08 6.56
C CYS A 98 8.57 1.62 7.99
N ASN A 99 7.38 1.99 8.48
CA ASN A 99 6.90 1.55 9.80
C ASN A 99 6.80 0.03 9.89
N ARG A 100 6.24 -0.62 8.86
CA ARG A 100 6.14 -2.09 8.81
C ARG A 100 7.52 -2.76 8.87
N TRP A 101 8.50 -2.21 8.16
CA TRP A 101 9.86 -2.71 8.23
C TRP A 101 10.47 -2.51 9.61
N HIS A 102 10.28 -1.35 10.21
CA HIS A 102 10.77 -1.03 11.55
C HIS A 102 10.22 -2.00 12.62
N ASP A 103 8.92 -2.34 12.57
CA ASP A 103 8.32 -3.32 13.49
C ASP A 103 8.92 -4.72 13.31
N LYS A 104 9.16 -5.13 12.06
CA LYS A 104 9.82 -6.41 11.76
C LYS A 104 11.26 -6.45 12.29
N PHE A 105 12.01 -5.37 12.13
CA PHE A 105 13.38 -5.29 12.64
C PHE A 105 13.40 -5.47 14.16
N ARG A 106 12.52 -4.79 14.88
CA ARG A 106 12.39 -4.96 16.33
C ARG A 106 12.05 -6.40 16.72
N GLU A 107 11.07 -7.01 16.06
CA GLU A 107 10.72 -8.42 16.33
C GLU A 107 11.89 -9.36 16.09
N THR A 108 12.71 -9.10 15.06
CA THR A 108 13.91 -9.90 14.79
C THR A 108 15.02 -9.68 15.82
N GLU A 109 15.19 -8.44 16.30
CA GLU A 109 16.14 -8.13 17.38
C GLU A 109 15.74 -8.82 18.68
N ASP A 110 14.46 -8.78 19.06
CA ASP A 110 13.96 -9.46 20.27
C ASP A 110 14.18 -10.98 20.19
N LYS A 111 13.96 -11.57 19.02
CA LYS A 111 14.21 -13.01 18.78
C LYS A 111 15.69 -13.33 18.83
N LEU A 112 16.54 -12.46 18.28
CA LEU A 112 17.98 -12.63 18.29
C LEU A 112 18.50 -12.58 19.73
N GLU A 113 18.09 -11.60 20.52
CA GLU A 113 18.48 -11.47 21.93
C GLU A 113 18.02 -12.70 22.74
N CYS A 114 16.79 -13.18 22.53
CA CYS A 114 16.31 -14.40 23.18
C CYS A 114 17.13 -15.63 22.80
N ALA A 115 17.51 -15.76 21.53
CA ALA A 115 18.33 -16.87 21.04
C ALA A 115 19.75 -16.80 21.60
N GLU A 116 20.38 -15.63 21.59
CA GLU A 116 21.71 -15.39 22.16
C GLU A 116 21.74 -15.71 23.65
N ARG A 117 20.73 -15.26 24.41
CA ARG A 117 20.59 -15.60 25.84
C ARG A 117 20.48 -17.11 26.04
N ARG A 118 19.70 -17.80 25.21
CA ARG A 118 19.55 -19.25 25.30
C ARG A 118 20.85 -19.98 24.96
N ILE A 119 21.61 -19.49 23.98
CA ILE A 119 22.94 -20.03 23.64
C ILE A 119 23.88 -19.84 24.82
N ALA A 120 23.97 -18.65 25.40
CA ALA A 120 24.82 -18.37 26.55
C ALA A 120 24.47 -19.27 27.76
N GLU A 121 23.18 -19.50 28.02
CA GLU A 121 22.72 -20.44 29.06
C GLU A 121 23.19 -21.88 28.79
N LEU A 122 23.10 -22.32 27.53
CA LEU A 122 23.53 -23.67 27.12
C LEU A 122 25.05 -23.82 27.15
N GLU A 123 25.80 -22.78 26.77
CA GLU A 123 27.27 -22.75 26.79
C GLU A 123 27.82 -22.71 28.22
N ALA A 124 27.15 -22.02 29.14
CA ALA A 124 27.52 -21.98 30.56
C ALA A 124 27.17 -23.28 31.31
N ARG A 125 26.42 -24.20 30.70
CA ARG A 125 25.97 -25.42 31.36
C ARG A 125 27.06 -26.48 31.37
N GLU A 126 27.59 -26.75 32.56
CA GLU A 126 28.52 -27.84 32.80
C GLU A 126 27.80 -29.15 33.17
N VAL A 127 28.29 -30.27 32.64
CA VAL A 127 27.80 -31.60 32.99
C VAL A 127 28.85 -32.28 33.86
N ILE A 128 28.48 -32.61 35.09
CA ILE A 128 29.34 -33.36 36.00
C ILE A 128 29.24 -34.84 35.64
N LEU A 129 30.37 -35.41 35.24
CA LEU A 129 30.48 -36.83 34.94
C LEU A 129 30.92 -37.61 36.17
N PRO A 130 30.46 -38.87 36.31
CA PRO A 130 30.92 -39.75 37.39
C PRO A 130 32.43 -39.97 37.28
N ASP A 131 33.13 -40.02 38.43
CA ASP A 131 34.55 -40.32 38.45
C ASP A 131 34.79 -41.77 38.01
N ARG A 132 35.64 -41.92 36.99
CA ARG A 132 36.07 -43.21 36.44
C ARG A 132 36.75 -44.09 37.49
N LYS A 133 37.39 -43.51 38.50
CA LYS A 133 38.08 -44.25 39.56
C LYS A 133 37.23 -44.48 40.81
N SER A 134 35.94 -44.13 40.78
CA SER A 134 35.08 -44.37 41.93
C SER A 134 34.98 -45.86 42.26
N GLU A 135 34.91 -46.19 43.55
CA GLU A 135 34.80 -47.57 44.06
C GLU A 135 33.58 -48.32 43.50
N ILE A 136 32.59 -47.58 42.99
CA ILE A 136 31.40 -48.12 42.31
C ILE A 136 31.79 -48.89 41.03
N PHE A 137 32.77 -48.39 40.27
CA PHE A 137 33.25 -49.03 39.03
C PHE A 137 34.57 -49.80 39.21
N TRP A 138 35.21 -49.63 40.36
CA TRP A 138 36.42 -50.32 40.81
C TRP A 138 36.20 -50.88 42.23
N PRO A 139 35.36 -51.92 42.40
CA PRO A 139 35.26 -52.59 43.70
C PRO A 139 36.64 -53.15 44.04
N GLY A 140 37.11 -52.94 45.28
CA GLY A 140 38.49 -53.23 45.68
C GLY A 140 39.01 -54.64 45.37
N ASP A 141 40.33 -54.79 45.51
CA ASP A 141 41.15 -56.00 45.32
C ASP A 141 41.53 -56.28 43.86
N ALA A 142 42.04 -55.26 43.14
CA ALA A 142 42.47 -55.37 41.74
C ALA A 142 41.40 -55.98 40.80
N ALA A 143 40.13 -55.92 41.21
CA ALA A 143 39.00 -56.47 40.49
C ALA A 143 38.67 -55.58 39.28
N GLU A 144 38.19 -56.24 38.24
CA GLU A 144 38.02 -55.69 36.89
C GLU A 144 37.14 -54.43 36.87
N PHE A 145 37.51 -53.47 36.01
CA PHE A 145 36.73 -52.25 35.78
C PHE A 145 35.42 -52.58 35.04
N ASP A 146 34.26 -52.21 35.61
CA ASP A 146 32.97 -52.35 34.94
C ASP A 146 32.77 -51.24 33.89
N ILE A 147 33.27 -51.50 32.68
CA ILE A 147 33.17 -50.60 31.52
C ILE A 147 31.72 -50.26 31.19
N LEU A 148 30.82 -51.25 31.26
CA LEU A 148 29.43 -51.08 30.84
C LEU A 148 28.67 -50.22 31.87
N GLY A 149 28.86 -50.48 33.16
CA GLY A 149 28.30 -49.66 34.24
C GLY A 149 28.74 -48.20 34.16
N TYR A 150 30.03 -47.94 33.88
CA TYR A 150 30.55 -46.58 33.72
C TYR A 150 29.91 -45.86 32.52
N VAL A 151 29.81 -46.51 31.36
CA VAL A 151 29.17 -45.93 30.16
C VAL A 151 27.69 -45.61 30.40
N ILE A 152 26.96 -46.47 31.10
CA ILE A 152 25.57 -46.25 31.47
C ILE A 152 25.44 -45.05 32.41
N ALA A 153 26.32 -44.93 33.41
CA ALA A 153 26.32 -43.82 34.36
C ALA A 153 26.65 -42.47 33.68
N VAL A 154 27.63 -42.45 32.79
CA VAL A 154 27.98 -41.27 31.96
C VAL A 154 26.80 -40.86 31.07
N ASN A 155 26.20 -41.80 30.33
CA ASN A 155 25.05 -41.51 29.48
C ASN A 155 23.85 -41.01 30.28
N SER A 156 23.64 -41.55 31.48
CA SER A 156 22.59 -41.11 32.40
C SER A 156 22.83 -39.68 32.89
N ALA A 157 24.07 -39.31 33.25
CA ALA A 157 24.42 -37.95 33.65
C ALA A 157 24.22 -36.93 32.50
N ILE A 158 24.63 -37.29 31.29
CA ILE A 158 24.45 -36.47 30.07
C ILE A 158 22.96 -36.30 29.74
N ARG A 159 22.17 -37.37 29.83
CA ARG A 159 20.71 -37.32 29.65
C ARG A 159 19.99 -36.55 30.76
N ALA A 160 20.46 -36.65 32.01
CA ALA A 160 19.93 -35.87 33.14
C ALA A 160 20.20 -34.37 32.95
N ALA A 161 21.31 -34.02 32.32
CA ALA A 161 21.54 -32.66 31.84
C ALA A 161 20.68 -32.30 30.61
N GLY A 162 19.81 -33.17 30.11
CA GLY A 162 18.94 -32.88 28.95
C GLY A 162 19.66 -32.87 27.60
N ILE A 163 20.85 -33.47 27.51
CA ILE A 163 21.58 -33.67 26.25
C ILE A 163 21.15 -35.01 25.64
N LYS A 164 20.79 -34.99 24.36
CA LYS A 164 20.45 -36.23 23.62
C LYS A 164 21.73 -36.97 23.26
N VAL A 165 21.80 -38.26 23.63
CA VAL A 165 22.90 -39.17 23.30
C VAL A 165 22.42 -40.15 22.24
N LYS A 166 23.18 -40.29 21.15
CA LYS A 166 22.95 -41.31 20.13
C LYS A 166 23.96 -42.44 20.32
N GLU A 167 23.46 -43.65 20.51
CA GLU A 167 24.27 -44.86 20.60
C GLU A 167 24.55 -45.39 19.18
N SER A 168 25.77 -45.87 18.95
CA SER A 168 26.27 -46.40 17.67
C SER A 168 26.32 -47.92 17.69
#